data_AF-A0A1Q7L2T5-F1
#
_entry.id   AF-A0A1Q7L2T5-F1
#
_cell.length_a   1.000
_cell.length_b   1.000
_cell.length_c   1.000
_cell.angle_alpha   90.00
_cell.angle_beta   90.00
_cell.angle_gamma   90.00
#
_symmetry.space_group_name_H-M   'P 1'
#
loop_
_entity.id
_entity.type
_entity.pdbx_description
1 polymer ?
#
loop_
_entity_poly.entity_id
_entity_poly.type
_entity_poly.pdbx_seq_one_letter_code
_entity_poly.pdbx_strand_id
1 'polypeptide(L)'
;MNKVRYNVEWNRENKEKRKLIQQRHYQKHRQEYIKHAKEYRWKLKVETIKAYGEKCTCCGEKHIEFLAIDHINGGGDKERRKNRTIQTHKFYLWLRKRNNPKGYQVLCHNCNMAKSHFGGCPHRR
;
A
#
# COMPACT_ATOMS: atom_id res chain seq x y z
N MET A 1 -34.04 -7.92 27.72
CA MET A 1 -33.55 -7.54 26.36
C MET A 1 -32.06 -7.90 26.26
N ASN A 2 -31.62 -8.64 25.23
CA ASN A 2 -30.23 -9.13 25.14
C ASN A 2 -29.26 -7.95 24.88
N LYS A 3 -28.17 -7.87 25.67
CA LYS A 3 -27.18 -6.77 25.66
C LYS A 3 -26.58 -6.50 24.27
N VAL A 4 -26.44 -7.54 23.46
CA VAL A 4 -25.97 -7.44 22.06
C VAL A 4 -26.99 -6.74 21.17
N ARG A 5 -28.27 -7.11 21.27
CA ARG A 5 -29.37 -6.48 20.49
C ARG A 5 -29.54 -5.01 20.86
N TYR A 6 -29.52 -4.69 22.15
CA TYR A 6 -29.55 -3.30 22.64
C TYR A 6 -28.42 -2.43 22.06
N ASN A 7 -27.19 -2.95 22.04
CA ASN A 7 -26.06 -2.21 21.48
C ASN A 7 -26.18 -1.99 19.97
N VAL A 8 -26.72 -2.94 19.21
CA VAL A 8 -26.92 -2.79 17.76
C VAL A 8 -27.96 -1.71 17.46
N GLU A 9 -29.08 -1.72 18.19
CA GLU A 9 -30.18 -0.78 18.03
C GLU A 9 -29.76 0.64 18.43
N TRP A 10 -29.11 0.79 19.59
CA TRP A 10 -28.52 2.05 20.03
C TRP A 10 -27.51 2.60 19.00
N ASN A 11 -26.66 1.75 18.44
CA ASN A 11 -25.68 2.15 17.43
C ASN A 11 -26.31 2.64 16.13
N ARG A 12 -27.48 2.10 15.76
CA ARG A 12 -28.23 2.47 14.55
C ARG A 12 -28.93 3.82 14.75
N GLU A 13 -29.58 4.01 15.89
CA GLU A 13 -30.30 5.24 16.24
C GLU A 13 -29.35 6.41 16.48
N ASN A 14 -28.19 6.16 17.09
CA ASN A 14 -27.21 7.18 17.44
C ASN A 14 -26.11 7.37 16.37
N LYS A 15 -26.38 7.02 15.11
CA LYS A 15 -25.39 7.05 14.02
C LYS A 15 -24.68 8.40 13.89
N GLU A 16 -25.42 9.51 13.88
CA GLU A 16 -24.85 10.85 13.75
C GLU A 16 -24.05 11.27 14.99
N LYS A 17 -24.56 10.98 16.19
CA LYS A 17 -23.83 11.23 17.45
C LYS A 17 -22.50 10.47 17.48
N ARG A 18 -22.49 9.20 17.05
CA ARG A 18 -21.28 8.38 16.93
C ARG A 18 -20.31 8.94 15.90
N LYS A 19 -20.81 9.37 14.75
CA LYS A 19 -19.99 10.01 13.71
C LYS A 19 -19.32 11.28 14.22
N LEU A 20 -20.04 12.13 14.95
CA LEU A 20 -19.50 13.34 15.56
C LEU A 20 -18.43 13.03 16.62
N ILE A 21 -18.69 12.05 17.49
CA ILE A 21 -17.70 11.59 18.49
C ILE A 21 -16.44 11.07 17.80
N GLN A 22 -16.59 10.23 16.78
CA GLN A 22 -15.47 9.69 16.00
C GLN A 22 -14.68 10.81 15.29
N GLN A 23 -15.37 11.80 14.70
CA GLN A 23 -14.73 12.94 14.07
C GLN A 23 -13.93 13.78 15.06
N ARG A 24 -14.50 14.10 16.23
CA ARG A 24 -13.80 14.84 17.29
C ARG A 24 -12.58 14.07 17.81
N HIS A 25 -12.74 12.77 18.04
CA HIS A 25 -11.62 11.90 18.42
C HIS A 25 -10.54 11.90 17.33
N TYR A 26 -10.92 11.73 16.07
CA TYR A 26 -9.98 11.76 14.96
C TYR A 26 -9.25 13.09 14.84
N GLN A 27 -9.94 14.23 14.99
CA GLN A 27 -9.32 15.55 14.96
C GLN A 27 -8.30 15.70 16.10
N LYS A 28 -8.67 15.31 17.33
CA LYS A 28 -7.79 15.35 18.49
C LYS A 28 -6.52 14.51 18.31
N HIS A 29 -6.65 13.34 17.68
CA HIS A 29 -5.55 12.38 17.49
C HIS A 29 -4.98 12.37 16.06
N ARG A 30 -5.29 13.38 15.23
CA ARG A 30 -4.98 13.37 13.78
C ARG A 30 -3.50 13.20 13.51
N GLN A 31 -2.65 13.94 14.22
CA GLN A 31 -1.20 13.91 14.02
C GLN A 31 -0.62 12.54 14.39
N GLU A 32 -1.13 11.94 15.47
CA GLU A 32 -0.75 10.62 15.92
C GLU A 32 -1.10 9.56 14.85
N TYR A 33 -2.32 9.60 14.32
CA TYR A 33 -2.74 8.71 13.24
C TYR A 33 -1.92 8.88 11.97
N ILE A 34 -1.57 10.11 11.59
CA ILE A 34 -0.71 10.38 10.44
C ILE A 34 0.68 9.77 10.65
N LYS A 35 1.26 9.96 11.84
CA LYS A 35 2.57 9.40 12.22
C LYS A 35 2.55 7.88 12.14
N HIS A 36 1.64 7.23 12.85
CA HIS A 36 1.51 5.77 12.86
C HIS A 36 1.25 5.20 11.46
N ALA A 37 0.41 5.87 10.66
CA ALA A 37 0.16 5.45 9.29
C ALA A 37 1.41 5.55 8.41
N LYS A 38 2.23 6.61 8.58
CA LYS A 38 3.50 6.78 7.86
C LYS A 38 4.49 5.68 8.23
N GLU A 39 4.68 5.43 9.52
CA GLU A 39 5.59 4.39 10.03
C GLU A 39 5.19 3.00 9.56
N TYR A 40 3.90 2.67 9.64
CA TYR A 40 3.36 1.40 9.16
C TYR A 40 3.57 1.21 7.64
N ARG A 41 3.29 2.24 6.84
CA ARG A 41 3.50 2.20 5.39
C ARG A 41 4.97 2.04 5.03
N TRP A 42 5.86 2.72 5.77
CA TRP A 42 7.30 2.59 5.59
C TRP A 42 7.77 1.17 5.89
N LYS A 43 7.38 0.61 7.03
CA LYS A 43 7.70 -0.77 7.42
C LYS A 43 7.25 -1.78 6.36
N LEU A 44 6.00 -1.66 5.89
CA LEU A 44 5.47 -2.48 4.80
C LEU A 44 6.30 -2.35 3.51
N LYS A 45 6.68 -1.12 3.13
CA LYS A 45 7.50 -0.87 1.94
C LYS A 45 8.84 -1.59 2.08
N VAL A 46 9.54 -1.35 3.18
CA VAL A 46 10.84 -1.98 3.45
C VAL A 46 10.71 -3.50 3.37
N GLU A 47 9.84 -4.11 4.18
CA GLU A 47 9.64 -5.58 4.19
C GLU A 47 9.37 -6.15 2.79
N THR A 48 8.53 -5.48 2.00
CA THR A 48 8.18 -5.93 0.65
C THR A 48 9.38 -5.81 -0.29
N ILE A 49 10.05 -4.66 -0.32
CA ILE A 49 11.26 -4.46 -1.16
C ILE A 49 12.34 -5.48 -0.80
N LYS A 50 12.49 -5.80 0.49
CA LYS A 50 13.41 -6.84 0.95
C LYS A 50 13.10 -8.21 0.40
N ALA A 51 11.83 -8.61 0.47
CA ALA A 51 11.38 -9.89 -0.06
C ALA A 51 11.62 -10.08 -1.57
N TYR A 52 11.70 -8.97 -2.33
CA TYR A 52 11.91 -8.99 -3.78
C TYR A 52 13.35 -8.60 -4.21
N GLY A 53 14.30 -8.55 -3.28
CA GLY A 53 15.74 -8.48 -3.60
C GLY A 53 16.46 -7.15 -3.30
N GLU A 54 15.83 -6.22 -2.58
CA GLU A 54 16.44 -5.00 -1.98
C GLU A 54 17.06 -3.98 -2.94
N LYS A 55 17.14 -4.25 -4.24
CA LYS A 55 17.74 -3.36 -5.22
C LYS A 55 16.98 -3.34 -6.53
N CYS A 56 17.10 -2.26 -7.27
CA CYS A 56 16.60 -2.16 -8.63
C CYS A 56 17.23 -3.25 -9.48
N THR A 57 16.41 -4.12 -10.08
CA THR A 57 16.89 -5.18 -10.97
C THR A 57 17.54 -4.63 -12.23
N CYS A 58 17.23 -3.38 -12.61
CA CYS A 58 17.75 -2.73 -13.80
C CYS A 58 19.13 -2.07 -13.60
N CYS A 59 19.22 -1.08 -12.70
CA CYS A 59 20.42 -0.25 -12.53
C CYS A 59 21.15 -0.45 -11.20
N GLY A 60 20.67 -1.36 -10.34
CA GLY A 60 21.33 -1.67 -9.07
C GLY A 60 21.11 -0.66 -7.93
N GLU A 61 20.30 0.40 -8.12
CA GLU A 61 19.87 1.33 -7.06
C GLU A 61 19.42 0.59 -5.79
N LYS A 62 19.85 1.05 -4.61
CA LYS A 62 19.63 0.40 -3.31
C LYS A 62 18.89 1.28 -2.29
N HIS A 63 18.80 2.59 -2.52
CA HIS A 63 18.06 3.50 -1.65
C HIS A 63 16.57 3.18 -1.72
N ILE A 64 16.01 2.61 -0.64
CA ILE A 64 14.62 2.13 -0.57
C ILE A 64 13.63 3.25 -0.91
N GLU A 65 13.98 4.50 -0.62
CA GLU A 65 13.25 5.72 -0.97
C GLU A 65 12.94 5.76 -2.48
N PHE A 66 13.89 5.37 -3.31
CA PHE A 66 13.77 5.37 -4.77
C PHE A 66 13.16 4.10 -5.34
N LEU A 67 12.98 3.05 -4.53
CA LEU A 67 12.52 1.75 -4.99
C LEU A 67 10.99 1.59 -4.93
N ALA A 68 10.46 0.84 -5.89
CA ALA A 68 9.07 0.44 -5.98
C ALA A 68 8.95 -1.00 -6.51
N ILE A 69 7.82 -1.64 -6.23
CA ILE A 69 7.47 -2.92 -6.85
C ILE A 69 6.82 -2.66 -8.22
N ASP A 70 7.30 -3.36 -9.23
CA ASP A 70 6.81 -3.37 -10.61
C ASP A 70 6.33 -4.77 -11.01
N HIS A 71 5.36 -4.83 -11.92
CA HIS A 71 4.87 -6.08 -12.53
C HIS A 71 5.80 -6.47 -13.67
N ILE A 72 6.47 -7.62 -13.58
CA ILE A 72 7.45 -8.08 -14.59
C ILE A 72 6.83 -8.07 -15.99
N ASN A 73 5.62 -8.61 -16.13
CA ASN A 73 4.88 -8.72 -17.40
C ASN A 73 3.92 -7.54 -17.68
N GLY A 74 4.04 -6.43 -16.94
CA GLY A 74 3.08 -5.34 -16.99
C GLY A 74 1.70 -5.72 -16.42
N GLY A 75 0.65 -4.99 -16.79
CA GLY A 75 -0.74 -5.30 -16.37
C GLY A 75 -1.11 -4.89 -14.95
N GLY A 76 -0.29 -4.07 -14.29
CA GLY A 76 -0.58 -3.57 -12.95
C GLY A 76 -1.87 -2.74 -12.88
N ASP A 77 -2.30 -2.13 -13.98
CA ASP A 77 -3.58 -1.43 -14.08
C ASP A 77 -4.77 -2.39 -13.96
N LYS A 78 -4.73 -3.53 -14.66
CA LYS A 78 -5.74 -4.61 -14.59
C LYS A 78 -5.81 -5.19 -13.19
N GLU A 79 -4.65 -5.45 -12.58
CA GLU A 79 -4.58 -5.99 -11.23
C GLU A 79 -5.15 -5.00 -10.19
N ARG A 80 -4.78 -3.71 -10.27
CA ARG A 80 -5.32 -2.67 -9.37
C ARG A 80 -6.83 -2.58 -9.47
N ARG A 81 -7.41 -2.68 -10.67
CA ARG A 81 -8.86 -2.72 -10.89
C ARG A 81 -9.49 -3.97 -10.27
N LYS A 82 -8.94 -5.16 -10.54
CA LYS A 82 -9.48 -6.45 -10.05
C LYS A 82 -9.42 -6.58 -8.53
N ASN A 83 -8.29 -6.22 -7.91
CA ASN A 83 -8.04 -6.42 -6.49
C ASN A 83 -8.45 -5.23 -5.62
N ARG A 84 -8.98 -4.14 -6.21
CA ARG A 84 -9.32 -2.88 -5.52
C ARG A 84 -8.15 -2.32 -4.71
N THR A 85 -6.91 -2.60 -5.14
CA THR A 85 -5.65 -2.19 -4.51
C THR A 85 -5.16 -0.86 -5.11
N ILE A 86 -6.01 0.16 -5.07
CA ILE A 86 -5.71 1.49 -5.65
C ILE A 86 -4.52 2.17 -4.93
N GLN A 87 -4.28 1.81 -3.66
CA GLN A 87 -3.23 2.42 -2.84
C GLN A 87 -2.04 1.48 -2.67
N THR A 88 -0.81 2.00 -2.84
CA THR A 88 0.45 1.26 -2.77
C THR A 88 0.60 0.41 -1.51
N HIS A 89 0.23 0.94 -0.34
CA HIS A 89 0.33 0.18 0.92
C HIS A 89 -0.62 -1.04 0.97
N LYS A 90 -1.79 -0.95 0.31
CA LYS A 90 -2.72 -2.09 0.20
C LYS A 90 -2.15 -3.15 -0.73
N PHE A 91 -1.46 -2.74 -1.80
CA PHE A 91 -0.77 -3.66 -2.68
C PHE A 91 0.38 -4.39 -1.96
N TYR A 92 1.22 -3.68 -1.22
CA TYR A 92 2.28 -4.30 -0.40
C TYR A 92 1.71 -5.26 0.66
N LEU A 93 0.63 -4.86 1.33
CA LEU A 93 -0.08 -5.76 2.26
C LEU A 93 -0.63 -6.99 1.55
N TRP A 94 -1.16 -6.86 0.33
CA TRP A 94 -1.66 -7.97 -0.47
C TRP A 94 -0.55 -8.94 -0.86
N LEU A 95 0.62 -8.43 -1.29
CA LEU A 95 1.80 -9.25 -1.59
C LEU A 95 2.24 -10.03 -0.35
N ARG A 96 2.39 -9.34 0.79
CA ARG A 96 2.79 -9.95 2.06
C ARG A 96 1.81 -11.04 2.50
N LYS A 97 0.51 -10.80 2.40
CA LYS A 97 -0.54 -11.79 2.76
C LYS A 97 -0.53 -13.03 1.87
N ARG A 98 0.07 -12.95 0.68
CA ARG A 98 0.21 -14.05 -0.28
C ARG A 98 1.63 -14.63 -0.29
N ASN A 99 2.42 -14.37 0.76
CA ASN A 99 3.80 -14.82 0.90
C ASN A 99 4.70 -14.38 -0.28
N ASN A 100 4.54 -13.12 -0.71
CA ASN A 100 5.37 -12.49 -1.74
C ASN A 100 5.47 -13.33 -3.03
N PRO A 101 4.36 -13.53 -3.75
CA PRO A 101 4.32 -14.38 -4.94
C PRO A 101 5.28 -13.88 -6.03
N LYS A 102 5.70 -14.78 -6.93
CA LYS A 102 6.47 -14.43 -8.13
C LYS A 102 5.66 -13.53 -9.08
N GLY A 103 6.33 -12.95 -10.08
CA GLY A 103 5.72 -12.09 -11.10
C GLY A 103 5.91 -10.59 -10.88
N TYR A 104 6.60 -10.22 -9.81
CA TYR A 104 6.95 -8.85 -9.46
C TYR A 104 8.46 -8.70 -9.31
N GLN A 105 8.95 -7.48 -9.49
CA GLN A 105 10.36 -7.12 -9.36
C GLN A 105 10.51 -5.77 -8.66
N VAL A 106 11.70 -5.50 -8.13
CA VAL A 106 12.05 -4.19 -7.58
C VAL A 106 12.67 -3.34 -8.70
N LEU A 107 12.12 -2.15 -8.94
CA LEU A 107 12.71 -1.14 -9.82
C LEU A 107 12.82 0.19 -9.08
N CYS A 108 13.83 1.00 -9.41
CA CYS A 108 13.82 2.41 -9.03
C CYS A 108 12.74 3.17 -9.81
N HIS A 109 12.27 4.30 -9.29
CA HIS A 109 11.22 5.09 -9.91
C HIS A 109 11.54 5.47 -11.37
N ASN A 110 12.79 5.80 -11.67
CA ASN A 110 13.20 6.14 -13.05
C ASN A 110 13.17 4.92 -13.98
N CYS A 111 13.64 3.75 -13.53
CA CYS A 111 13.59 2.53 -14.33
C CYS A 111 12.15 2.04 -14.56
N ASN A 112 11.30 2.13 -13.53
CA ASN A 112 9.88 1.80 -13.63
C ASN A 112 9.16 2.74 -14.62
N MET A 113 9.39 4.04 -14.49
CA MET A 113 8.85 5.04 -15.43
C MET A 113 9.30 4.78 -16.86
N ALA A 114 10.59 4.50 -17.07
CA ALA A 114 11.12 4.23 -18.40
C ALA A 114 10.52 2.97 -19.04
N LYS A 115 10.33 1.90 -18.25
CA LYS A 115 9.61 0.70 -18.70
C LYS A 115 8.19 1.04 -19.16
N SER A 116 7.47 1.83 -18.38
CA SER A 116 6.07 2.16 -18.67
C SER A 116 5.89 3.13 -19.84
N HIS A 117 6.78 4.11 -20.01
CA HIS A 117 6.61 5.21 -20.98
C HIS A 117 7.39 5.00 -22.27
N PHE A 118 8.54 4.35 -22.21
CA PHE A 118 9.45 4.18 -23.35
C PHE A 118 9.60 2.72 -23.77
N GLY A 119 8.85 1.78 -23.17
CA GLY A 119 8.96 0.35 -23.42
C GLY A 119 10.26 -0.30 -22.88
N GLY A 120 11.18 0.49 -22.32
CA GLY A 120 12.48 -0.01 -21.87
C GLY A 120 13.35 1.06 -21.22
N CYS A 121 14.15 0.64 -20.23
CA CYS A 121 15.07 1.52 -19.51
C CYS A 121 16.38 1.73 -20.28
N PRO A 122 16.92 2.98 -20.35
CA PRO A 122 18.22 3.27 -20.99
C PRO A 122 19.40 2.42 -20.54
N HIS A 123 19.41 1.96 -19.29
CA HIS A 123 20.50 1.13 -18.75
C HIS A 123 20.61 -0.27 -19.41
N ARG A 124 19.63 -0.68 -20.21
CA ARG A 124 19.57 -2.00 -20.85
C ARG A 124 19.42 -1.91 -22.37
N ARG A 125 19.83 -0.78 -22.95
CA ARG A 125 19.83 -0.53 -24.39
C ARG A 125 21.22 -0.74 -24.94
#